data_AF-A0A0W0FC56-F1
#
_entry.id   AF-A0A0W0FC56-F1
#
_cell.length_a   1.000
_cell.length_b   1.000
_cell.length_c   1.000
_cell.angle_alpha   90.00
_cell.angle_beta   90.00
_cell.angle_gamma   90.00
#
_symmetry.space_group_name_H-M   'P 1'
#
loop_
_entity.id
_entity.type
_entity.pdbx_description
1 polymer ?
#
loop_
_entity_poly.entity_id
_entity_poly.type
_entity_poly.pdbx_seq_one_letter_code
_entity_poly.pdbx_strand_id
1 'polypeptide(L)'
;METGYDDKALIKFYKEGLPESLVNKIMLCLEGVPTTLNKWFSLSIRYDNQYKFTMAQKKKQMGRETVKPKIQRKEKEVVIGKISESDRQDYLAQEKCFNCAKIGHISKDCPLKRQTNQIPQAQRELPKKFSAQETFMKIKAMVLEQGEAEQEEIFDLMGKKGF
;
A
#
# COMPACT_ATOMS: atom_id res chain seq x y z
N MET A 1 1.66 11.29 -41.27
CA MET A 1 0.36 11.95 -41.01
C MET A 1 0.48 13.36 -41.52
N GLU A 2 0.09 13.60 -42.78
CA GLU A 2 0.03 14.94 -43.37
C GLU A 2 -1.42 15.42 -43.26
N THR A 3 -1.77 15.89 -42.07
CA THR A 3 -2.96 16.74 -41.95
C THR A 3 -2.61 18.00 -42.74
N GLY A 4 -3.34 18.35 -43.79
CA GLY A 4 -3.02 19.48 -44.70
C GLY A 4 -3.06 20.89 -44.06
N TYR A 5 -2.83 21.00 -42.76
CA TYR A 5 -2.74 22.22 -41.98
C TYR A 5 -1.29 22.72 -41.89
N ASP A 6 -1.15 24.05 -41.93
CA ASP A 6 0.15 24.73 -41.76
C ASP A 6 0.72 24.49 -40.35
N ASP A 7 2.01 24.18 -40.28
CA ASP A 7 2.76 23.94 -39.05
C ASP A 7 2.61 25.11 -38.06
N LYS A 8 2.52 26.34 -38.55
CA LYS A 8 2.29 27.52 -37.69
C LYS A 8 0.96 27.45 -36.95
N ALA A 9 -0.11 27.00 -37.62
CA ALA A 9 -1.42 26.85 -37.01
C ALA A 9 -1.41 25.71 -35.98
N LEU A 10 -0.79 24.57 -36.32
CA LEU A 10 -0.66 23.43 -35.41
C LEU A 10 0.17 23.79 -34.16
N ILE A 11 1.26 24.55 -34.34
CA ILE A 11 2.09 25.04 -33.23
C ILE A 11 1.29 25.96 -32.31
N LYS A 12 0.37 26.79 -32.84
CA LYS A 12 -0.47 27.67 -32.03
C LYS A 12 -1.37 26.85 -31.09
N PHE A 13 -2.13 25.90 -31.64
CA PHE A 13 -2.98 25.02 -30.82
C PHE A 13 -2.16 24.19 -29.83
N TYR A 14 -0.98 23.72 -30.24
CA TYR A 14 -0.11 22.98 -29.35
C TYR A 14 0.38 23.81 -28.16
N LYS A 15 0.77 25.07 -28.39
CA LYS A 15 1.19 25.99 -27.32
C LYS A 15 0.08 26.23 -26.30
N GLU A 16 -1.17 26.36 -26.73
CA GLU A 16 -2.33 26.56 -25.85
C GLU A 16 -2.56 25.36 -24.91
N GLY A 17 -2.19 24.15 -25.33
CA GLY A 17 -2.30 22.93 -24.52
C GLY A 17 -1.13 22.69 -23.55
N LEU A 18 -0.06 23.47 -23.63
CA LEU A 18 1.12 23.29 -22.78
C LEU A 18 1.15 24.25 -21.59
N PRO A 19 1.75 23.86 -20.45
CA PRO A 19 2.00 24.78 -19.34
C PRO A 19 2.84 25.98 -19.79
N GLU A 20 2.46 27.18 -19.35
CA GLU A 20 3.10 28.43 -19.76
C GLU A 20 4.61 28.46 -19.46
N SER A 21 5.03 27.87 -18.33
CA SER A 21 6.45 27.74 -17.97
C SER A 21 7.25 26.91 -18.99
N LEU A 22 6.63 25.90 -19.58
CA LEU A 22 7.25 25.04 -20.59
C LEU A 22 7.31 25.76 -21.94
N VAL A 23 6.23 26.46 -22.33
CA VAL A 23 6.18 27.26 -23.56
C VAL A 23 7.26 28.35 -23.53
N ASN A 24 7.35 29.10 -22.43
CA ASN A 24 8.37 30.15 -22.25
C ASN A 24 9.79 29.58 -22.32
N LYS A 25 10.03 28.42 -21.70
CA LYS A 25 11.33 27.75 -21.73
C LYS A 25 11.73 27.31 -23.15
N ILE A 26 10.77 26.87 -23.97
CA ILE A 26 11.01 26.50 -25.37
C ILE A 26 11.19 27.75 -26.24
N MET A 27 10.42 28.82 -26.02
CA MET A 27 10.57 30.07 -26.77
C MET A 27 11.90 30.77 -26.49
N LEU A 28 12.44 30.64 -25.28
CA LEU A 28 13.73 31.21 -24.86
C LEU A 28 14.92 30.27 -25.16
N CYS A 29 14.73 29.19 -25.92
CA CYS A 29 15.82 28.31 -26.33
C CYS A 29 16.88 29.07 -27.16
N LEU A 30 18.15 28.76 -26.92
CA LEU A 30 19.30 29.36 -27.60
C LEU A 30 19.34 29.08 -29.11
N GLU A 31 18.70 28.00 -29.57
CA GLU A 31 18.60 27.66 -31.00
C GLU A 31 17.54 28.48 -31.76
N GLY A 32 16.88 29.43 -31.10
CA GLY A 32 15.80 30.25 -31.66
C GLY A 32 14.43 29.57 -31.60
N VAL A 33 13.39 30.33 -31.98
CA VAL A 33 12.00 29.87 -31.91
C VAL A 33 11.79 28.68 -32.87
N PRO A 34 11.35 27.51 -32.37
CA PRO A 34 11.13 26.37 -33.25
C PRO A 34 9.98 26.64 -34.23
N THR A 35 10.23 26.39 -35.51
CA THR A 35 9.27 26.63 -36.60
C THR A 35 8.52 25.38 -37.04
N THR A 36 9.02 24.19 -36.69
CA THR A 36 8.42 22.90 -37.02
C THR A 36 7.71 22.30 -35.82
N LEU A 37 6.52 21.75 -36.03
CA LEU A 37 5.74 21.11 -34.96
C LEU A 37 6.52 19.98 -34.27
N ASN A 38 7.25 19.18 -35.03
CA ASN A 38 8.06 18.08 -34.49
C ASN A 38 9.18 18.56 -33.55
N LYS A 39 9.77 19.74 -33.83
CA LYS A 39 10.79 20.34 -32.96
C LYS A 39 10.16 20.81 -31.64
N TRP A 40 8.93 21.34 -31.68
CA TRP A 40 8.13 21.63 -30.48
C TRP A 40 7.88 20.37 -29.64
N PHE A 41 7.49 19.25 -30.25
CA PHE A 41 7.29 17.98 -29.54
C PHE A 41 8.56 17.50 -28.85
N SER A 42 9.67 17.45 -29.58
CA SER A 42 10.94 16.97 -29.04
C SER A 42 11.44 17.84 -27.87
N LEU A 43 11.35 19.16 -27.99
CA LEU A 43 11.76 20.10 -26.93
C LEU A 43 10.83 20.04 -25.71
N SER A 44 9.51 19.98 -25.92
CA SER A 44 8.54 19.88 -24.83
C SER A 44 8.70 18.60 -24.02
N ILE A 45 8.89 17.45 -24.67
CA ILE A 45 9.17 16.18 -23.99
C ILE A 45 10.47 16.27 -23.19
N ARG A 46 11.55 16.80 -23.80
CA ARG A 46 12.84 16.94 -23.14
C ARG A 46 12.75 17.79 -21.87
N TYR A 47 12.09 18.94 -21.94
CA TYR A 47 12.01 19.85 -20.79
C TYR A 47 11.03 19.38 -19.72
N ASP A 48 9.92 18.74 -20.10
CA ASP A 48 9.00 18.12 -19.15
C ASP A 48 9.68 16.98 -18.38
N ASN A 49 10.42 16.12 -19.09
CA ASN A 49 11.21 15.06 -18.45
C ASN A 49 12.28 15.63 -17.51
N GLN A 50 12.94 16.73 -17.90
CA GLN A 50 13.88 17.43 -17.02
C GLN A 50 13.18 17.94 -15.75
N TYR A 51 11.99 18.52 -15.89
CA TYR A 51 11.19 19.00 -14.76
C TYR A 51 10.76 17.84 -13.85
N LYS A 52 10.24 16.74 -14.41
CA LYS A 52 9.89 15.53 -13.65
C LYS A 52 11.09 14.96 -12.89
N PHE A 53 12.27 14.96 -13.53
CA PHE A 53 13.51 14.52 -12.90
C PHE A 53 13.91 15.43 -11.72
N THR A 54 13.92 16.75 -11.90
CA THR A 54 14.27 17.69 -10.82
C THR A 54 13.28 17.62 -9.67
N MET A 55 11.98 17.49 -9.96
CA MET A 55 10.95 17.30 -8.93
C MET A 55 11.12 15.97 -8.18
N ALA A 56 11.49 14.89 -8.88
CA ALA A 56 11.77 13.60 -8.24
C ALA A 56 13.02 13.65 -7.34
N GLN A 57 14.09 14.33 -7.78
CA GLN A 57 15.29 14.55 -6.97
C GLN A 57 14.98 15.39 -5.73
N LYS A 58 14.23 16.48 -5.88
CA LYS A 58 13.79 17.32 -4.76
C LYS A 58 12.96 16.52 -3.76
N LYS A 59 12.04 15.66 -4.21
CA LYS A 59 11.28 14.76 -3.32
C LYS A 59 12.16 13.75 -2.58
N LYS A 60 13.26 13.29 -3.16
CA LYS A 60 14.24 12.44 -2.46
C LYS A 60 15.01 13.23 -1.40
N GLN A 61 15.43 14.46 -1.73
CA GLN A 61 16.19 15.32 -0.82
C GLN A 61 15.36 15.82 0.37
N MET A 62 14.10 16.19 0.14
CA MET A 62 13.19 16.64 1.20
C MET A 62 12.65 15.49 2.07
N GLY A 63 13.11 14.26 1.82
CA GLY A 63 12.57 13.04 2.41
C GLY A 63 11.17 12.72 1.90
N ARG A 64 10.86 11.43 1.73
CA ARG A 64 9.45 11.02 1.65
C ARG A 64 8.86 11.32 3.01
N GLU A 65 8.13 12.42 3.14
CA GLU A 65 7.22 12.59 4.26
C GLU A 65 6.25 11.41 4.16
N THR A 66 6.49 10.38 4.97
CA THR A 66 5.54 9.29 5.08
C THR A 66 4.30 9.95 5.63
N VAL A 67 3.33 10.22 4.77
CA VAL A 67 1.95 10.43 5.19
C VAL A 67 1.57 9.10 5.83
N LYS A 68 1.93 8.93 7.12
CA LYS A 68 1.41 7.85 7.93
C LYS A 68 -0.07 8.17 7.96
N PRO A 69 -0.95 7.39 7.30
CA PRO A 69 -2.36 7.60 7.51
C PRO A 69 -2.55 7.52 9.02
N LYS A 70 -3.06 8.61 9.61
CA LYS A 70 -3.51 8.60 11.01
C LYS A 70 -4.74 7.72 11.05
N ILE A 71 -4.54 6.41 10.87
CA ILE A 71 -5.50 5.41 11.28
C ILE A 71 -5.57 5.61 12.78
N GLN A 72 -6.60 6.31 13.24
CA GLN A 72 -6.99 6.24 14.64
C GLN A 72 -7.27 4.76 14.88
N ARG A 73 -6.26 4.03 15.36
CA ARG A 73 -6.49 2.72 15.93
C ARG A 73 -7.34 3.04 17.14
N LYS A 74 -8.66 2.93 16.99
CA LYS A 74 -9.52 2.68 18.13
C LYS A 74 -8.92 1.43 18.75
N GLU A 75 -8.18 1.61 19.84
CA GLU A 75 -7.89 0.53 20.75
C GLU A 75 -9.27 0.02 21.15
N LYS A 76 -9.74 -1.01 20.45
CA LYS A 76 -10.67 -1.91 21.08
C LYS A 76 -9.88 -2.40 22.26
N GLU A 77 -10.28 -1.95 23.44
CA GLU A 77 -9.78 -2.44 24.71
C GLU A 77 -10.06 -3.94 24.71
N VAL A 78 -9.12 -4.72 24.17
CA VAL A 78 -9.15 -6.16 24.30
C VAL A 78 -8.75 -6.34 25.75
N VAL A 79 -9.74 -6.63 26.59
CA VAL A 79 -9.54 -7.03 27.97
C VAL A 79 -8.66 -8.28 27.94
N ILE A 80 -7.35 -8.09 27.98
CA ILE A 80 -6.41 -9.16 28.31
C ILE A 80 -6.72 -9.44 29.77
N GLY A 81 -7.47 -10.52 30.00
CA GLY A 81 -8.16 -10.87 31.25
C GLY A 81 -7.35 -10.65 32.52
N LYS A 82 -7.37 -9.41 33.03
CA LYS A 82 -7.03 -9.12 34.42
C LYS A 82 -8.26 -9.50 35.23
N ILE A 83 -8.12 -10.60 35.95
CA ILE A 83 -9.10 -11.05 36.95
C ILE A 83 -9.27 -9.93 37.99
N SER A 84 -10.50 -9.68 38.45
CA SER A 84 -10.76 -8.65 39.45
C SER A 84 -10.08 -8.97 40.78
N GLU A 85 -9.84 -7.98 41.64
CA GLU A 85 -9.25 -8.24 42.97
C GLU A 85 -10.13 -9.18 43.81
N SER A 86 -11.46 -9.08 43.69
CA SER A 86 -12.39 -9.97 44.36
C SER A 86 -12.23 -11.42 43.88
N ASP A 87 -12.24 -11.63 42.56
CA ASP A 87 -12.07 -12.96 41.97
C ASP A 87 -10.68 -13.54 42.30
N ARG A 88 -9.66 -12.69 42.39
CA ARG A 88 -8.32 -13.11 42.81
C ARG A 88 -8.32 -13.62 44.26
N GLN A 89 -9.05 -12.95 45.15
CA GLN A 89 -9.24 -13.39 46.53
C GLN A 89 -9.95 -14.74 46.59
N ASP A 90 -11.02 -14.93 45.80
CA ASP A 90 -11.75 -16.21 45.73
C ASP A 90 -10.88 -17.36 45.22
N TYR A 91 -10.05 -17.08 44.21
CA TYR A 91 -9.10 -18.07 43.71
C TYR A 91 -8.06 -18.46 44.77
N LEU A 92 -7.62 -17.54 45.62
CA LEU A 92 -6.71 -17.86 46.71
C LEU A 92 -7.41 -18.61 47.84
N ALA A 93 -8.64 -18.20 48.20
CA ALA A 93 -9.43 -18.85 49.24
C ALA A 93 -9.79 -20.30 48.88
N GLN A 94 -10.04 -20.57 47.60
CA GLN A 94 -10.36 -21.91 47.09
C GLN A 94 -9.11 -22.70 46.65
N GLU A 95 -7.90 -22.19 46.90
CA GLU A 95 -6.64 -22.79 46.38
C GLU A 95 -6.75 -23.16 44.90
N LYS A 96 -7.34 -22.27 44.10
CA LYS A 96 -7.62 -22.46 42.69
C LYS A 96 -6.45 -21.95 41.85
N CYS A 97 -5.97 -22.80 40.96
CA CYS A 97 -4.82 -22.52 40.12
C CYS A 97 -5.13 -21.45 39.06
N PHE A 98 -4.36 -20.36 39.00
CA PHE A 98 -4.51 -19.34 37.95
C PHE A 98 -4.06 -19.83 36.56
N ASN A 99 -3.37 -20.96 36.47
CA ASN A 99 -2.89 -21.52 35.21
C ASN A 99 -3.89 -22.49 34.55
N CYS A 100 -4.57 -23.32 35.36
CA CYS A 100 -5.47 -24.36 34.85
C CYS A 100 -6.88 -24.32 35.43
N ALA A 101 -7.18 -23.33 36.29
CA ALA A 101 -8.47 -23.12 36.96
C ALA A 101 -8.99 -24.28 37.81
N LYS A 102 -8.14 -25.27 38.16
CA LYS A 102 -8.48 -26.38 39.07
C LYS A 102 -8.22 -26.01 40.53
N ILE A 103 -9.04 -26.55 41.44
CA ILE A 103 -8.99 -26.35 42.89
C ILE A 103 -7.97 -27.32 43.54
N GLY A 104 -7.44 -26.96 44.71
CA GLY A 104 -6.53 -27.76 45.53
C GLY A 104 -5.04 -27.57 45.24
N HIS A 105 -4.68 -26.59 44.40
CA HIS A 105 -3.30 -26.14 44.21
C HIS A 105 -3.24 -24.75 43.58
N ILE A 106 -2.21 -23.97 43.90
CA ILE A 106 -1.93 -22.69 43.24
C ILE A 106 -1.01 -22.87 42.03
N SER A 107 -0.88 -21.85 41.18
CA SER A 107 -0.06 -21.91 39.95
C SER A 107 1.40 -22.33 40.16
N LYS A 108 1.93 -22.15 41.38
CA LYS A 108 3.29 -22.59 41.73
C LYS A 108 3.42 -24.12 41.75
N ASP A 109 2.37 -24.82 42.14
CA ASP A 109 2.33 -26.27 42.34
C ASP A 109 1.52 -26.98 41.25
N CYS A 110 1.19 -26.23 40.18
CA CYS A 110 0.44 -26.77 39.06
C CYS A 110 1.22 -27.90 38.38
N PRO A 111 0.66 -29.13 38.30
CA PRO A 111 1.32 -30.23 37.62
C PRO A 111 1.50 -29.96 36.11
N LEU A 112 0.74 -29.00 35.57
CA LEU A 112 0.82 -28.55 34.17
C LEU A 112 1.79 -27.37 33.97
N LYS A 113 2.53 -26.92 35.00
CA LYS A 113 3.40 -25.73 34.96
C LYS A 113 4.48 -25.78 33.87
N ARG A 114 4.85 -26.98 33.40
CA ARG A 114 5.82 -27.17 32.29
C ARG A 114 5.19 -27.10 30.89
N GLN A 115 3.86 -27.17 30.77
CA GLN A 115 3.17 -27.15 29.47
C GLN A 115 2.80 -25.72 29.02
N THR A 116 2.77 -24.72 29.90
CA THR A 116 2.44 -23.34 29.47
C THR A 116 3.63 -22.54 28.90
N ASN A 117 4.85 -23.07 29.01
CA ASN A 117 5.96 -22.68 28.10
C ASN A 117 5.91 -23.42 26.76
N GLN A 118 4.96 -24.34 26.60
CA GLN A 118 4.58 -24.93 25.33
C GLN A 118 3.10 -24.60 25.08
N ILE A 119 2.82 -23.32 24.82
CA ILE A 119 1.81 -23.01 23.80
C ILE A 119 2.09 -24.03 22.68
N PRO A 120 1.14 -24.89 22.27
CA PRO A 120 1.37 -25.75 21.13
C PRO A 120 1.93 -24.84 20.04
N GLN A 121 3.15 -25.08 19.60
CA GLN A 121 3.67 -24.52 18.36
C GLN A 121 2.88 -25.17 17.21
N ALA A 122 1.55 -25.11 17.25
CA ALA A 122 0.74 -25.02 16.06
C ALA A 122 1.03 -23.63 15.48
N GLN A 123 2.22 -23.53 14.89
CA GLN A 123 2.64 -22.58 13.88
C GLN A 123 2.05 -21.18 14.06
N ARG A 124 2.60 -20.41 15.00
CA ARG A 124 2.79 -18.98 14.73
C ARG A 124 3.92 -18.85 13.72
N GLU A 125 3.72 -19.36 12.50
CA GLU A 125 4.47 -18.81 11.38
C GLU A 125 4.07 -17.34 11.34
N LEU A 126 5.01 -16.44 11.66
CA LEU A 126 4.87 -15.06 11.21
C LEU A 126 4.56 -15.16 9.72
N PRO A 127 3.44 -14.61 9.22
CA PRO A 127 3.09 -14.75 7.81
C PRO A 127 4.32 -14.31 7.01
N LYS A 128 4.92 -15.26 6.30
CA LYS A 128 6.11 -15.00 5.49
C LYS A 128 5.69 -13.89 4.55
N LYS A 129 6.30 -12.71 4.68
CA LYS A 129 5.99 -11.58 3.81
C LYS A 129 6.48 -11.97 2.43
N PHE A 130 5.58 -12.51 1.62
CA PHE A 130 5.86 -12.87 0.24
C PHE A 130 6.31 -11.61 -0.51
N SER A 131 7.28 -11.77 -1.39
CA SER A 131 7.63 -10.75 -2.37
C SER A 131 6.36 -10.34 -3.14
N ALA A 132 6.32 -9.10 -3.63
CA ALA A 132 5.23 -8.64 -4.48
C ALA A 132 5.01 -9.59 -5.68
N GLN A 133 6.10 -10.13 -6.22
CA GLN A 133 6.07 -11.08 -7.33
C GLN A 133 5.49 -12.45 -6.92
N GLU A 134 5.86 -12.96 -5.74
CA GLU A 134 5.34 -14.22 -5.21
C GLU A 134 3.86 -14.11 -4.87
N THR A 135 3.44 -12.97 -4.31
CA THR A 135 2.04 -12.67 -4.02
C THR A 135 1.24 -12.62 -5.32
N PHE A 136 1.76 -11.95 -6.34
CA PHE A 136 1.13 -11.87 -7.66
C PHE A 136 0.99 -13.25 -8.31
N MET A 137 2.05 -14.07 -8.30
CA MET A 137 1.98 -15.43 -8.87
C MET A 137 0.98 -16.31 -8.12
N LYS A 138 0.90 -16.18 -6.78
CA LYS A 138 -0.08 -16.91 -5.98
C LYS A 138 -1.52 -16.48 -6.30
N ILE A 139 -1.78 -15.17 -6.40
CA ILE A 139 -3.09 -14.65 -6.81
C ILE A 139 -3.44 -15.14 -8.22
N LYS A 140 -2.48 -15.06 -9.17
CA LYS A 140 -2.69 -15.51 -10.54
C LYS A 140 -3.01 -17.00 -10.63
N ALA A 141 -2.31 -17.84 -9.86
CA ALA A 141 -2.61 -19.27 -9.79
C ALA A 141 -4.01 -19.53 -9.23
N MET A 142 -4.40 -18.86 -8.15
CA MET A 142 -5.74 -19.00 -7.57
C MET A 142 -6.85 -18.58 -8.54
N VAL A 143 -6.62 -17.52 -9.33
CA VAL A 143 -7.58 -17.09 -10.36
C VAL A 143 -7.68 -18.13 -11.47
N LEU A 144 -6.55 -18.69 -11.93
CA LEU A 144 -6.54 -19.72 -12.98
C LEU A 144 -7.13 -21.06 -12.54
N GLU A 145 -7.15 -21.36 -11.25
CA GLU A 145 -7.80 -22.55 -10.67
C GLU A 145 -9.33 -22.41 -10.60
N GLN A 146 -9.87 -21.19 -10.71
CA GLN A 146 -11.31 -20.95 -10.84
C GLN A 146 -11.75 -21.21 -12.28
N GLY A 147 -12.92 -21.83 -12.45
CA GLY A 147 -13.50 -22.07 -13.78
C GLY A 147 -13.82 -20.76 -14.51
N GLU A 148 -13.77 -20.78 -15.85
CA GLU A 148 -13.97 -19.59 -16.70
C GLU A 148 -15.29 -18.83 -16.38
N ALA A 149 -16.34 -19.56 -15.98
CA ALA A 149 -17.62 -18.98 -15.58
C ALA A 149 -17.55 -18.15 -14.27
N GLU A 150 -16.72 -18.54 -13.31
CA GLU A 150 -16.54 -17.79 -12.05
C GLU A 150 -15.68 -16.54 -12.26
N GLN A 151 -14.74 -16.60 -13.21
CA GLN A 151 -13.92 -15.44 -13.58
C GLN A 151 -14.74 -14.34 -14.25
N GLU A 152 -15.66 -14.70 -15.16
CA GLU A 152 -16.57 -13.76 -15.81
C GLU A 152 -17.49 -13.08 -14.79
N GLU A 153 -18.05 -13.85 -13.83
CA GLU A 153 -18.90 -13.30 -12.77
C GLU A 153 -18.14 -12.31 -11.87
N ILE A 154 -16.88 -12.61 -11.52
CA ILE A 154 -16.02 -11.71 -10.74
C ILE A 154 -15.70 -10.42 -11.50
N PHE A 155 -15.43 -10.51 -12.81
CA PHE A 155 -15.13 -9.36 -13.66
C PHE A 155 -16.35 -8.43 -13.80
N ASP A 156 -17.54 -9.02 -13.97
CA ASP A 156 -18.82 -8.32 -13.99
C ASP A 156 -19.13 -7.60 -12.67
N LEU A 157 -18.82 -8.25 -11.54
CA LEU A 157 -18.99 -7.67 -10.20
C LEU A 157 -18.04 -6.49 -9.97
N MET A 158 -16.82 -6.54 -10.53
CA MET A 158 -15.85 -5.44 -10.50
C MET A 158 -16.34 -4.24 -11.34
N GLY A 159 -16.86 -4.50 -12.55
CA GLY A 159 -17.40 -3.46 -13.44
C GLY A 159 -18.62 -2.73 -12.85
N LYS A 160 -19.47 -3.44 -12.10
CA LYS A 160 -20.65 -2.85 -11.43
C LYS A 160 -20.30 -1.99 -10.20
N LYS A 161 -19.14 -2.21 -9.57
CA LYS A 161 -18.74 -1.49 -8.35
C LYS A 161 -17.72 -0.36 -8.57
N GLY A 162 -17.32 -0.08 -9.81
CA GLY A 162 -16.54 1.11 -10.15
C GLY A 162 -15.21 1.22 -9.39
N PHE A 163 -14.43 0.13 -9.37
CA PHE A 163 -13.02 0.16 -8.99
C PHE A 163 -12.14 0.53 -10.18
#